data_AF-A0AAV0F6B1-F1
#
_entry.id   AF-A0AAV0F6B1-F1
#
_cell.length_a   1.000
_cell.length_b   1.000
_cell.length_c   1.000
_cell.angle_alpha   90.00
_cell.angle_beta   90.00
_cell.angle_gamma   90.00
#
_symmetry.space_group_name_H-M   'P 1'
#
loop_
_entity.id
_entity.type
_entity.pdbx_description
1 polymer ?
#
loop_
_entity_poly.entity_id
_entity_poly.type
_entity_poly.pdbx_seq_one_letter_code
_entity_poly.pdbx_strand_id
1 'polypeptide(L)'
;MRDALRVMKSFPSLPRLVVIDLDYTLWPFYCHSRSEHDYAELFPQAREILVALYEMGVGVAIASRTPTPNIARVFLLKLGLGSIFIAKEMFPSRSPKTEHFERIHRRTMVPYNQMLFFDDEKRNIDAVSPLLSYKCNIFLVNLIFFFNFHQVHKFILIFIFY
;
A
#
# COMPACT_ATOMS: atom_id res chain seq x y z
N MET A 1 9.77 2.52 -17.34
CA MET A 1 10.24 3.55 -16.37
C MET A 1 9.37 4.81 -16.30
N ARG A 2 8.56 5.18 -17.33
CA ARG A 2 7.80 6.46 -17.34
C ARG A 2 6.28 6.33 -17.15
N ASP A 3 5.74 5.12 -17.08
CA ASP A 3 4.29 4.94 -17.23
C ASP A 3 3.52 5.25 -15.94
N ALA A 4 3.97 4.77 -14.77
CA ALA A 4 3.33 5.07 -13.49
C ALA A 4 3.29 6.58 -13.20
N LEU A 5 4.43 7.27 -13.35
CA LEU A 5 4.52 8.72 -13.15
C LEU A 5 3.66 9.50 -14.16
N ARG A 6 3.68 9.10 -15.44
CA ARG A 6 2.84 9.73 -16.48
C ARG A 6 1.36 9.57 -16.15
N VAL A 7 0.94 8.38 -15.71
CA VAL A 7 -0.43 8.12 -15.30
C VAL A 7 -0.80 8.99 -14.09
N MET A 8 0.05 9.03 -13.04
CA MET A 8 -0.17 9.86 -11.86
C MET A 8 -0.32 11.35 -12.18
N LYS A 9 0.51 11.89 -13.09
CA LYS A 9 0.44 13.29 -13.53
C LYS A 9 -0.83 13.65 -14.30
N SER A 10 -1.56 12.68 -14.82
CA SER A 10 -2.80 12.93 -15.55
C SER A 10 -4.02 13.15 -14.65
N PHE A 11 -3.89 12.93 -13.33
CA PHE A 11 -5.00 13.09 -12.39
C PHE A 11 -5.10 14.51 -11.84
N PRO A 12 -6.33 15.04 -11.69
CA PRO A 12 -6.56 16.37 -11.13
C PRO A 12 -6.27 16.45 -9.62
N SER A 13 -6.31 15.31 -8.92
CA SER A 13 -5.97 15.21 -7.50
C SER A 13 -5.42 13.82 -7.18
N LEU A 14 -4.47 13.78 -6.23
CA LEU A 14 -3.87 12.56 -5.70
C LEU A 14 -4.20 12.43 -4.20
N PRO A 15 -4.22 11.20 -3.64
CA PRO A 15 -4.27 11.03 -2.19
C PRO A 15 -3.01 11.67 -1.57
N ARG A 16 -3.12 12.10 -0.31
CA ARG A 16 -1.95 12.57 0.44
C ARG A 16 -1.14 11.42 1.03
N LEU A 17 -1.80 10.27 1.23
CA LEU A 17 -1.19 9.08 1.80
C LEU A 17 -1.72 7.82 1.12
N VAL A 18 -0.80 6.96 0.72
CA VAL A 18 -1.09 5.59 0.32
C VAL A 18 -0.66 4.66 1.45
N VAL A 19 -1.58 3.83 1.92
CA VAL A 19 -1.32 2.77 2.89
C VAL A 19 -1.28 1.44 2.14
N ILE A 20 -0.28 0.62 2.39
CA ILE A 20 -0.14 -0.70 1.76
C ILE A 20 0.00 -1.80 2.82
N ASP A 21 -0.55 -2.98 2.54
CA ASP A 21 -0.09 -4.22 3.16
C ASP A 21 1.28 -4.66 2.61
N LEU A 22 1.82 -5.75 3.14
CA LEU A 22 3.08 -6.35 2.74
C LEU A 22 2.88 -7.69 2.02
N ASP A 23 2.33 -8.68 2.72
CA ASP A 23 2.30 -10.06 2.23
C ASP A 23 1.25 -10.16 1.10
N TYR A 24 1.63 -10.71 -0.05
CA TYR A 24 0.78 -10.74 -1.27
C TYR A 24 0.30 -9.36 -1.78
N THR A 25 0.89 -8.28 -1.28
CA THR A 25 0.63 -6.91 -1.75
C THR A 25 1.89 -6.26 -2.30
N LEU A 26 2.96 -6.22 -1.50
CA LEU A 26 4.26 -5.68 -1.91
C LEU A 26 5.16 -6.76 -2.51
N TRP A 27 5.06 -7.98 -1.99
CA TRP A 27 5.83 -9.15 -2.40
C TRP A 27 4.97 -10.42 -2.47
N PRO A 28 5.34 -11.44 -3.26
CA PRO A 28 4.49 -12.60 -3.55
C PRO A 28 4.59 -13.74 -2.51
N PHE A 29 4.75 -13.42 -1.22
CA PHE A 29 4.90 -14.43 -0.16
C PHE A 29 4.47 -13.91 1.21
N TYR A 30 4.29 -14.83 2.15
CA TYR A 30 4.17 -14.51 3.57
C TYR A 30 5.54 -14.36 4.23
N CYS A 31 5.86 -13.18 4.76
CA CYS A 31 7.15 -12.95 5.42
C CYS A 31 7.37 -13.81 6.67
N HIS A 32 6.30 -14.23 7.37
CA HIS A 32 6.40 -15.10 8.55
C HIS A 32 6.84 -16.54 8.22
N SER A 33 6.76 -16.94 6.95
CA SER A 33 7.24 -18.25 6.48
C SER A 33 8.69 -18.20 5.97
N ARG A 34 9.40 -17.09 6.22
CA ARG A 34 10.77 -16.83 5.74
C ARG A 34 11.72 -16.60 6.90
N SER A 35 13.02 -16.59 6.58
CA SER A 35 14.10 -16.21 7.49
C SER A 35 14.69 -14.84 7.13
N GLU A 36 15.39 -14.20 8.07
CA GLU A 36 16.13 -12.96 7.82
C GLU A 36 17.24 -13.14 6.76
N HIS A 37 17.67 -14.37 6.48
CA HIS A 37 18.71 -14.68 5.48
C HIS A 37 18.15 -14.82 4.07
N ASP A 38 16.85 -15.07 3.92
CA ASP A 38 16.22 -15.31 2.63
C ASP A 38 16.29 -14.08 1.72
N TYR A 39 16.18 -14.32 0.41
CA TYR A 39 16.04 -13.25 -0.57
C TYR A 39 14.64 -12.66 -0.50
N ALA A 40 14.55 -11.33 -0.61
CA ALA A 40 13.29 -10.61 -0.71
C ALA A 40 13.15 -10.07 -2.13
N GLU A 41 11.99 -10.30 -2.73
CA GLU A 41 11.65 -9.80 -4.06
C GLU A 41 10.30 -9.10 -4.04
N LEU A 42 10.15 -8.10 -4.91
CA LEU A 42 8.91 -7.35 -5.08
C LEU A 42 8.09 -7.95 -6.23
N PHE A 43 6.79 -7.65 -6.25
CA PHE A 43 6.06 -7.77 -7.50
C PHE A 43 6.71 -6.91 -8.60
N PRO A 44 6.72 -7.39 -9.87
CA PRO A 44 7.12 -6.57 -11.01
C PRO A 44 6.32 -5.26 -10.99
N GLN A 45 6.98 -4.10 -11.09
CA GLN A 45 6.41 -2.73 -10.99
C GLN A 45 6.15 -2.15 -9.60
N ALA A 46 6.19 -2.92 -8.51
CA ALA A 46 5.93 -2.34 -7.18
C ALA A 46 6.96 -1.26 -6.81
N ARG A 47 8.23 -1.44 -7.20
CA ARG A 47 9.29 -0.44 -6.98
C ARG A 47 8.98 0.86 -7.73
N GLU A 48 8.62 0.76 -9.00
CA GLU A 48 8.35 1.88 -9.89
C GLU A 48 7.16 2.69 -9.39
N ILE A 49 6.13 2.02 -8.87
CA ILE A 49 4.96 2.68 -8.28
C ILE A 49 5.35 3.44 -7.02
N LEU A 50 6.13 2.81 -6.12
CA LEU A 50 6.60 3.49 -4.90
C LEU A 50 7.46 4.72 -5.20
N VAL A 51 8.34 4.63 -6.19
CA VAL A 51 9.16 5.77 -6.65
C VAL A 51 8.28 6.86 -7.25
N ALA A 52 7.29 6.51 -8.08
CA ALA A 52 6.37 7.49 -8.64
C ALA A 52 5.54 8.21 -7.56
N LEU A 53 5.07 7.50 -6.53
CA LEU A 53 4.39 8.11 -5.39
C LEU A 53 5.30 9.11 -4.66
N TYR A 54 6.55 8.71 -4.40
CA TYR A 54 7.55 9.57 -3.77
C TYR A 54 7.83 10.84 -4.59
N GLU A 55 8.04 10.71 -5.90
CA GLU A 55 8.27 11.84 -6.82
C GLU A 55 7.07 12.80 -6.91
N MET A 56 5.86 12.28 -6.74
CA MET A 56 4.63 13.08 -6.71
C MET A 56 4.34 13.70 -5.32
N GLY A 57 5.22 13.49 -4.33
CA GLY A 57 5.04 13.99 -2.97
C GLY A 57 3.92 13.29 -2.20
N VAL A 58 3.51 12.09 -2.64
CA VAL A 58 2.51 11.28 -1.95
C VAL A 58 3.20 10.45 -0.87
N GLY A 59 2.77 10.60 0.38
CA GLY A 59 3.29 9.79 1.48
C GLY A 59 2.92 8.32 1.31
N VAL A 60 3.77 7.42 1.78
CA VAL A 60 3.48 5.98 1.79
C VAL A 60 3.63 5.42 3.20
N ALA A 61 2.67 4.60 3.64
CA ALA A 61 2.68 3.95 4.94
C ALA A 61 2.43 2.44 4.81
N ILE A 62 2.94 1.67 5.77
CA ILE A 62 2.67 0.23 5.88
C ILE A 62 1.63 0.00 6.98
N ALA A 63 0.62 -0.81 6.69
CA ALA A 63 -0.24 -1.45 7.66
C ALA A 63 -0.15 -2.96 7.43
N SER A 64 0.55 -3.72 8.26
CA SER A 64 0.68 -5.18 8.14
C SER A 64 0.39 -5.87 9.46
N ARG A 65 -0.28 -7.03 9.37
CA ARG A 65 -0.55 -7.89 10.54
C ARG A 65 0.45 -9.02 10.73
N THR A 66 1.60 -8.95 10.06
CA THR A 66 2.62 -9.99 10.22
C THR A 66 2.99 -10.18 11.70
N PRO A 67 3.08 -11.43 12.20
CA PRO A 67 3.60 -11.71 13.53
C PRO A 67 5.13 -11.57 13.61
N THR A 68 5.80 -11.34 12.47
CA THR A 68 7.27 -11.28 12.35
C THR A 68 7.76 -9.92 11.83
N PRO A 69 7.49 -8.82 12.57
CA PRO A 69 7.86 -7.48 12.10
C PRO A 69 9.38 -7.26 11.98
N ASN A 70 10.21 -8.05 12.67
CA ASN A 70 11.67 -8.05 12.48
C ASN A 70 12.05 -8.52 11.08
N ILE A 71 11.49 -9.64 10.60
CA ILE A 71 11.77 -10.19 9.27
C ILE A 71 11.32 -9.21 8.19
N ALA A 72 10.11 -8.66 8.34
CA ALA A 72 9.58 -7.65 7.42
C ALA A 72 10.50 -6.43 7.32
N ARG A 73 11.06 -5.95 8.45
CA ARG A 73 12.03 -4.84 8.44
C ARG A 73 13.33 -5.18 7.71
N VAL A 74 13.85 -6.39 7.90
CA VAL A 74 15.05 -6.86 7.18
C VAL A 74 14.79 -6.88 5.67
N PHE A 75 13.61 -7.33 5.24
CA PHE A 75 13.27 -7.35 3.82
C PHE A 75 13.13 -5.95 3.23
N LEU A 76 12.46 -5.04 3.93
CA LEU A 76 12.39 -3.63 3.52
C LEU A 76 13.79 -2.99 3.39
N LEU A 77 14.73 -3.35 4.28
CA LEU A 77 16.12 -2.91 4.21
C LEU A 77 16.84 -3.49 2.99
N LYS A 78 16.78 -4.81 2.79
CA LYS A 78 17.38 -5.52 1.64
C LYS A 78 16.89 -4.98 0.31
N LEU A 79 15.61 -4.62 0.24
CA LEU A 79 14.98 -4.03 -0.94
C LEU A 79 15.29 -2.53 -1.11
N GLY A 80 16.00 -1.89 -0.17
CA GLY A 80 16.31 -0.46 -0.23
C GLY A 80 15.08 0.45 -0.11
N LEU A 81 14.00 -0.02 0.55
CA LEU A 81 12.74 0.72 0.70
C LEU A 81 12.58 1.36 2.09
N GLY A 82 13.58 1.24 2.97
CA GLY A 82 13.47 1.61 4.38
C GLY A 82 13.04 3.06 4.65
N SER A 83 13.40 4.00 3.76
CA SER A 83 13.13 5.44 3.85
C SER A 83 11.89 5.90 3.08
N ILE A 84 11.30 5.06 2.22
CA ILE A 84 10.11 5.42 1.44
C ILE A 84 8.88 5.53 2.34
N PHE A 85 8.82 4.71 3.38
CA PHE A 85 7.65 4.61 4.26
C PHE A 85 7.72 5.58 5.44
N ILE A 86 6.81 6.56 5.47
CA ILE A 86 6.72 7.58 6.53
C ILE A 86 6.10 7.06 7.84
N ALA A 87 5.34 5.96 7.76
CA ALA A 87 4.79 5.22 8.89
C ALA A 87 4.83 3.71 8.61
N LYS A 88 5.13 2.90 9.63
CA LYS A 88 5.35 1.46 9.50
C LYS A 88 4.66 0.71 10.65
N GLU A 89 3.35 0.53 10.54
CA GLU A 89 2.56 -0.22 11.51
C GLU A 89 2.56 -1.71 11.12
N MET A 90 3.38 -2.50 11.80
CA MET A 90 3.55 -3.93 11.56
C MET A 90 3.43 -4.68 12.89
N PHE A 91 2.26 -5.23 13.15
CA PHE A 91 1.98 -6.01 14.37
C PHE A 91 0.71 -6.85 14.20
N PRO A 92 0.63 -8.02 14.84
CA PRO A 92 -0.58 -8.82 14.84
C PRO A 92 -1.70 -8.10 15.61
N SER A 93 -2.92 -8.13 15.09
CA SER A 93 -4.10 -7.54 15.72
C SER A 93 -5.29 -8.49 15.65
N ARG A 94 -6.18 -8.41 16.65
CA ARG A 94 -7.45 -9.14 16.62
C ARG A 94 -8.48 -8.49 15.68
N SER A 95 -8.42 -7.16 15.53
CA SER A 95 -9.25 -6.41 14.59
C SER A 95 -8.60 -6.36 13.20
N PRO A 96 -9.37 -6.38 12.10
CA PRO A 96 -8.82 -6.19 10.76
C PRO A 96 -8.40 -4.72 10.54
N LYS A 97 -7.13 -4.43 10.81
CA LYS A 97 -6.38 -3.19 10.49
C LYS A 97 -6.91 -1.84 10.96
N THR A 98 -8.03 -1.78 11.67
CA THR A 98 -8.53 -0.52 12.26
C THR A 98 -7.50 0.11 13.18
N GLU A 99 -6.86 -0.69 14.05
CA GLU A 99 -5.82 -0.22 14.97
C GLU A 99 -4.58 0.31 14.22
N HIS A 100 -4.17 -0.34 13.13
CA HIS A 100 -3.07 0.12 12.29
C HIS A 100 -3.40 1.50 11.69
N PHE A 101 -4.61 1.67 11.18
CA PHE A 101 -5.07 2.93 10.60
C PHE A 101 -5.15 4.05 11.63
N GLU A 102 -5.62 3.77 12.85
CA GLU A 102 -5.62 4.75 13.93
C GLU A 102 -4.21 5.24 14.27
N ARG A 103 -3.23 4.32 14.34
CA ARG A 103 -1.82 4.67 14.60
C ARG A 103 -1.20 5.44 13.44
N ILE A 104 -1.46 5.03 12.20
CA ILE A 104 -1.01 5.75 10.99
C ILE A 104 -1.61 7.16 10.96
N HIS A 105 -2.90 7.30 11.22
CA HIS A 105 -3.57 8.60 11.27
C HIS A 105 -2.93 9.50 12.33
N ARG A 106 -2.75 8.99 13.56
CA ARG A 106 -2.10 9.75 14.65
C ARG A 106 -0.68 10.18 14.31
N ARG A 107 0.09 9.32 13.62
CA ARG A 107 1.50 9.59 13.27
C ARG A 107 1.64 10.56 12.10
N THR A 108 0.78 10.45 11.09
CA THR A 108 0.88 11.22 9.85
C THR A 108 0.02 12.48 9.85
N MET A 109 -0.99 12.55 10.73
CA MET A 109 -2.03 13.57 10.78
C MET A 109 -2.81 13.72 9.46
N VAL A 110 -2.72 12.75 8.56
CA VAL A 110 -3.48 12.75 7.30
C VAL A 110 -4.91 12.29 7.60
N PRO A 111 -5.95 13.06 7.23
CA PRO A 111 -7.34 12.63 7.37
C PRO A 111 -7.62 11.35 6.56
N TYR A 112 -8.46 10.45 7.08
CA TYR A 112 -8.80 9.20 6.37
C TYR A 112 -9.39 9.41 4.97
N ASN A 113 -10.11 10.52 4.75
CA ASN A 113 -10.63 10.89 3.43
C ASN A 113 -9.56 11.29 2.39
N GLN A 114 -8.31 11.44 2.82
CA GLN A 114 -7.15 11.74 1.96
C GLN A 114 -6.20 10.54 1.87
N MET A 115 -6.62 9.38 2.40
CA MET A 115 -5.89 8.12 2.34
C MET A 115 -6.44 7.19 1.27
N LEU A 116 -5.55 6.38 0.72
CA LEU A 116 -5.86 5.25 -0.15
C LEU A 116 -5.25 3.98 0.45
N PHE A 117 -5.91 2.84 0.30
CA PHE A 117 -5.46 1.58 0.89
C PHE A 117 -5.38 0.42 -0.12
N PHE A 118 -4.31 -0.36 -0.03
CA PHE A 118 -4.09 -1.60 -0.79
C PHE A 118 -3.83 -2.78 0.15
N ASP A 119 -4.57 -3.86 -0.07
CA ASP A 119 -4.52 -5.11 0.67
C ASP A 119 -5.07 -6.22 -0.23
N ASP A 120 -4.47 -7.41 -0.20
CA ASP A 120 -5.01 -8.57 -0.90
C ASP A 120 -6.22 -9.17 -0.16
N GLU A 121 -6.35 -8.92 1.14
CA GLU A 121 -7.33 -9.54 1.99
C GLU A 121 -8.59 -8.68 2.15
N LYS A 122 -9.68 -9.11 1.51
CA LYS A 122 -10.97 -8.41 1.50
C LYS A 122 -11.49 -8.01 2.89
N ARG A 123 -11.27 -8.82 3.93
CA ARG A 123 -11.73 -8.48 5.29
C ARG A 123 -11.06 -7.22 5.84
N ASN A 124 -9.81 -6.98 5.48
CA ASN A 124 -9.08 -5.78 5.89
C ASN A 124 -9.66 -4.56 5.17
N ILE A 125 -9.87 -4.68 3.85
CA ILE A 125 -10.53 -3.65 3.03
C ILE A 125 -11.91 -3.29 3.61
N ASP A 126 -12.76 -4.28 3.85
CA ASP A 126 -14.13 -4.08 4.32
C ASP A 126 -14.16 -3.41 5.70
N ALA A 127 -13.22 -3.75 6.58
CA ALA A 127 -13.15 -3.18 7.92
C ALA A 127 -12.74 -1.70 7.95
N VAL A 128 -11.81 -1.29 7.08
CA VAL A 128 -11.31 0.10 7.06
C VAL A 128 -12.06 0.99 6.08
N SER A 129 -12.75 0.41 5.09
CA SER A 129 -13.52 1.16 4.07
C SER A 129 -14.49 2.20 4.64
N PRO A 130 -15.19 1.98 5.78
CA PRO A 130 -16.06 3.01 6.37
C PRO A 130 -15.32 4.29 6.80
N LEU A 131 -14.00 4.20 7.05
CA LEU A 131 -13.17 5.35 7.44
C LEU A 131 -12.66 6.13 6.22
N LEU A 132 -12.42 5.45 5.10
CA LEU A 132 -11.77 6.00 3.92
C LEU A 132 -12.77 6.70 2.99
N SER A 133 -12.40 7.83 2.38
CA SER A 133 -13.24 8.41 1.30
C SER A 133 -13.12 7.66 -0.02
N TYR A 134 -12.05 6.90 -0.23
CA TYR A 134 -11.82 6.16 -1.46
C TYR A 134 -11.93 4.66 -1.19
N LYS A 135 -12.92 4.03 -1.82
CA LYS A 135 -13.15 2.58 -1.75
C LYS A 135 -12.36 1.93 -2.89
N CYS A 136 -11.37 1.11 -2.57
CA CYS A 136 -10.68 0.29 -3.56
C CYS A 136 -10.83 -1.18 -3.22
N ASN A 137 -11.66 -1.89 -4.00
CA ASN A 137 -11.57 -3.35 -4.09
C ASN A 137 -10.46 -3.63 -5.10
N ILE A 138 -9.27 -4.03 -4.64
CA ILE A 138 -8.18 -4.36 -5.54
C ILE A 138 -7.84 -5.83 -5.38
N PHE A 139 -8.11 -6.58 -6.44
CA PHE A 139 -7.59 -7.93 -6.60
C PHE A 139 -6.17 -7.82 -7.16
N LEU A 140 -5.17 -8.02 -6.32
CA LEU A 140 -3.74 -8.04 -6.66
C LEU A 140 -3.31 -9.25 -7.51
N VAL A 141 -4.25 -10.03 -8.03
CA VAL A 141 -3.93 -11.21 -8.84
C VAL A 141 -3.61 -10.85 -10.30
N ASN A 142 -3.86 -9.60 -10.73
CA ASN A 142 -3.53 -9.13 -12.09
C ASN A 142 -3.18 -7.63 -12.18
N LEU A 143 -2.79 -6.99 -11.07
CA LEU A 143 -2.21 -5.63 -11.05
C LEU A 143 -2.98 -4.55 -11.86
N ILE A 144 -4.31 -4.67 -11.94
CA ILE A 144 -5.18 -3.60 -12.41
C ILE A 144 -5.61 -2.80 -11.17
N PHE A 145 -5.09 -1.58 -11.05
CA PHE A 145 -5.53 -0.63 -10.04
C PHE A 145 -6.93 -0.12 -10.42
N PHE A 146 -7.96 -0.54 -9.70
CA PHE A 146 -9.28 0.10 -9.76
C PHE A 146 -9.42 1.07 -8.60
N PHE A 147 -9.46 2.36 -8.89
CA PHE A 147 -9.95 3.33 -7.92
C PHE A 147 -11.39 3.67 -8.27
N ASN A 148 -12.29 3.52 -7.29
CA ASN A 148 -13.66 3.98 -7.40
C ASN A 148 -13.77 5.34 -6.67
N PHE A 149 -13.73 6.43 -7.44
CA PHE A 149 -14.04 7.77 -6.95
C PHE A 149 -15.55 7.98 -7.01
N HIS A 150 -16.24 7.80 -5.88
CA HIS A 150 -17.70 7.91 -5.85
C HIS A 150 -18.26 9.33 -6.10
N GLN A 151 -17.40 10.35 -6.27
CA GLN A 151 -17.77 11.75 -6.52
C GLN A 151 -17.35 12.27 -7.90
N VAL A 152 -16.64 11.47 -8.70
CA VAL A 152 -16.29 11.82 -10.09
C VAL A 152 -16.33 10.51 -10.86
N HIS A 153 -17.26 10.34 -11.80
CA HIS A 153 -17.38 9.16 -12.66
C HIS A 153 -16.12 8.96 -13.54
N LYS A 154 -15.00 8.59 -12.93
CA LYS A 154 -13.71 8.30 -13.55
C LYS A 154 -13.12 7.11 -12.81
N PHE A 155 -13.13 5.97 -13.49
CA PHE A 155 -12.41 4.78 -13.07
C PHE A 155 -10.91 5.05 -13.26
N ILE A 156 -10.10 4.70 -12.27
CA ILE A 156 -8.67 4.52 -12.52
C ILE A 156 -8.49 3.16 -13.18
N LEU A 157 -7.78 3.15 -14.31
CA LEU A 157 -7.05 1.99 -14.81
C LEU A 157 -5.58 2.38 -14.84
N ILE A 158 -4.78 1.81 -13.95
CA ILE A 158 -3.34 1.72 -14.20
C ILE A 158 -3.17 0.40 -14.93
N PHE A 159 -2.97 0.47 -16.25
CA PHE A 159 -2.60 -0.70 -17.04
C PHE A 159 -1.17 -1.08 -16.68
N ILE A 160 -1.04 -2.29 -16.16
CA ILE A 160 0.21 -3.02 -16.14
C ILE A 160 0.17 -3.92 -17.37
N PHE A 161 0.88 -3.51 -18.42
CA PHE A 161 1.07 -4.35 -19.60
C PHE A 161 2.05 -5.48 -19.22
N TYR A 162 1.65 -6.71 -19.54
CA TYR A 162 2.52 -7.88 -19.56
C TYR A 162 3.54 -7.77 -20.70
#